data_AF-S2EN21-F1
#
_entry.id   AF-S2EN21-F1
#
_cell.length_a   1.000
_cell.length_b   1.000
_cell.length_c   1.000
_cell.angle_alpha   90.00
_cell.angle_beta   90.00
_cell.angle_gamma   90.00
#
_symmetry.space_group_name_H-M   'P 1'
#
loop_
_entity.id
_entity.type
_entity.pdbx_description
1 polymer ?
#
loop_
_entity_poly.entity_id
_entity_poly.type
_entity_poly.pdbx_seq_one_letter_code
_entity_poly.pdbx_strand_id
1 'polypeptide(L)'
;MSSRPRLEVKGQAPFKQSGVYEVQISITTSKPSPEQIKTKSFSSLWKGNFHLRVADGIFSETLGTDTNPIPSSVSELDTIWIVVVDLFSSLHSVFDVSLGKS
;
A
#
# COMPACT_ATOMS: atom_id res chain seq x y z
N MET A 1 -12.04 -23.52 7.22
CA MET A 1 -11.59 -22.63 6.13
C MET A 1 -10.77 -21.52 6.76
N SER A 2 -9.47 -21.43 6.50
CA SER A 2 -8.68 -20.30 7.02
C SER A 2 -8.96 -19.07 6.16
N SER A 3 -9.53 -18.03 6.77
CA SER A 3 -9.59 -16.71 6.15
C SER A 3 -8.16 -16.19 6.04
N ARG A 4 -7.62 -16.13 4.82
CA ARG A 4 -6.33 -15.48 4.57
C ARG A 4 -6.44 -13.99 4.94
N PRO A 5 -5.42 -13.40 5.56
CA PRO A 5 -5.48 -12.01 5.99
C PRO A 5 -5.64 -11.11 4.76
N ARG A 6 -6.73 -10.35 4.76
CA ARG A 6 -6.99 -9.24 3.83
C ARG A 6 -6.91 -7.96 4.63
N LEU A 7 -6.31 -6.94 4.04
CA LEU A 7 -6.12 -5.64 4.66
C LEU A 7 -6.84 -4.58 3.84
N GLU A 8 -7.88 -3.99 4.40
CA GLU A 8 -8.52 -2.82 3.80
C GLU A 8 -7.67 -1.58 4.10
N VAL A 9 -7.29 -0.86 3.06
CA VAL A 9 -6.54 0.40 3.18
C VAL A 9 -7.33 1.52 2.54
N LYS A 10 -7.38 2.65 3.23
CA LYS A 10 -7.91 3.91 2.73
C LYS A 10 -6.89 5.00 2.98
N GLY A 11 -6.60 5.80 1.97
CA GLY A 11 -5.58 6.82 2.08
C GLY A 11 -5.60 7.84 0.95
N GLN A 12 -4.70 8.81 1.06
CA GLN A 12 -4.48 9.80 0.02
C GLN A 12 -3.76 9.15 -1.15
N ALA A 13 -4.33 9.24 -2.35
CA ALA A 13 -3.70 8.83 -3.58
C ALA A 13 -2.63 9.87 -4.00
N PRO A 14 -1.60 9.47 -4.77
CA PRO A 14 -0.58 10.39 -5.25
C PRO A 14 -1.08 11.31 -6.39
N PHE A 15 -2.36 11.21 -6.76
CA PHE A 15 -2.97 11.88 -7.90
C PHE A 15 -3.93 12.99 -7.46
N LYS A 16 -3.90 14.12 -8.17
CA LYS A 16 -4.79 15.26 -7.92
C LYS A 16 -6.16 15.14 -8.57
N GLN A 17 -6.28 14.28 -9.59
CA GLN A 17 -7.50 14.11 -10.38
C GLN A 17 -8.15 12.77 -10.04
N SER A 18 -9.47 12.74 -10.08
CA SER A 18 -10.23 11.49 -10.00
C SER A 18 -10.03 10.69 -11.28
N GLY A 19 -9.94 9.36 -11.18
CA GLY A 19 -9.61 8.51 -12.30
C GLY A 19 -9.25 7.08 -11.90
N VAL A 20 -8.77 6.31 -12.87
CA VAL A 20 -8.18 4.99 -12.64
C VAL A 20 -6.72 5.06 -13.05
N TYR A 21 -5.83 4.60 -12.16
CA TYR A 21 -4.38 4.68 -12.32
C TYR A 21 -3.74 3.33 -12.07
N GLU A 22 -2.61 3.05 -12.73
CA GLU A 22 -1.84 1.85 -12.44
C GLU A 22 -0.77 2.16 -11.40
N VAL A 23 -0.89 1.51 -10.24
CA VAL A 23 0.02 1.73 -9.11
C VAL A 23 0.62 0.44 -8.64
N GLN A 24 1.76 0.55 -7.96
CA GLN A 24 2.23 -0.46 -7.04
C GLN A 24 1.98 0.00 -5.60
N ILE A 25 1.33 -0.85 -4.82
CA ILE A 25 1.13 -0.65 -3.38
C ILE A 25 2.08 -1.60 -2.65
N SER A 26 2.86 -1.08 -1.70
CA SER A 26 3.78 -1.84 -0.86
C SER A 26 3.47 -1.65 0.62
N ILE A 27 3.67 -2.71 1.42
CA ILE A 27 3.64 -2.69 2.88
C ILE A 27 5.08 -2.70 3.41
N THR A 28 5.44 -1.77 4.27
CA THR A 28 6.77 -1.69 4.91
C THR A 28 6.65 -1.56 6.43
N THR A 29 7.70 -1.98 7.16
CA THR A 29 7.75 -1.89 8.64
C THR A 29 8.07 -0.47 9.13
N SER A 30 8.79 0.30 8.33
CA SER A 30 9.18 1.68 8.62
C SER A 30 8.91 2.57 7.43
N LYS A 31 8.74 3.88 7.69
CA LYS A 31 8.56 4.89 6.65
C LYS A 31 9.81 4.98 5.77
N PRO A 32 9.73 4.67 4.46
CA PRO A 32 10.85 4.90 3.57
C PRO A 32 11.09 6.40 3.35
N SER A 33 12.34 6.79 3.11
CA SER A 33 12.65 8.17 2.69
C SER A 33 12.15 8.44 1.26
N PRO A 34 11.90 9.71 0.89
CA PRO A 34 11.52 10.06 -0.48
C PRO A 34 12.50 9.55 -1.54
N GLU A 35 13.80 9.60 -1.25
CA GLU A 35 14.87 9.08 -2.12
C GLU A 35 14.73 7.58 -2.30
N GLN A 36 14.53 6.82 -1.21
CA GLN A 36 14.34 5.38 -1.26
C GLN A 36 13.11 5.00 -2.08
N ILE A 37 12.02 5.77 -1.98
CA ILE A 37 10.81 5.54 -2.78
C ILE A 37 11.10 5.77 -4.26
N LYS A 38 11.77 6.88 -4.58
CA LYS A 38 12.12 7.26 -5.96
C LYS A 38 13.05 6.24 -6.63
N THR A 39 14.03 5.71 -5.89
CA THR A 39 14.98 4.69 -6.39
C THR A 39 14.45 3.27 -6.23
N LYS A 40 13.28 3.08 -5.62
CA LYS A 40 12.69 1.77 -5.28
C LYS A 40 13.64 0.89 -4.46
N SER A 41 14.47 1.49 -3.60
CA SER A 41 15.51 0.80 -2.82
C SER A 41 15.09 0.47 -1.38
N PHE A 42 13.79 0.47 -1.09
CA PHE A 42 13.25 0.11 0.23
C PHE A 42 12.79 -1.34 0.28
N SER A 43 12.92 -1.97 1.45
CA SER A 43 12.38 -3.31 1.69
C SER A 43 10.87 -3.26 1.88
N SER A 44 10.15 -4.16 1.22
CA SER A 44 8.72 -4.36 1.40
C SER A 44 8.46 -5.75 1.97
N LEU A 45 7.54 -5.84 2.93
CA LEU A 45 6.99 -7.11 3.41
C LEU A 45 6.08 -7.74 2.36
N TRP A 46 5.39 -6.89 1.62
CA TRP A 46 4.43 -7.28 0.60
C TRP A 46 4.34 -6.16 -0.44
N LYS A 47 4.03 -6.51 -1.69
CA LYS A 47 3.71 -5.55 -2.74
C LYS A 47 2.74 -6.15 -3.75
N GLY A 48 1.94 -5.31 -4.39
CA GLY A 48 1.01 -5.70 -5.46
C GLY A 48 0.77 -4.55 -6.44
N ASN A 49 0.42 -4.90 -7.68
CA ASN A 49 0.03 -3.94 -8.71
C ASN A 49 -1.49 -3.85 -8.81
N PHE A 50 -2.03 -2.64 -8.99
CA PHE A 50 -3.46 -2.36 -8.95
C PHE A 50 -3.89 -1.36 -10.01
N HIS A 51 -5.14 -1.51 -10.47
CA HIS A 51 -5.88 -0.45 -11.16
C HIS A 51 -6.63 0.36 -10.09
N LEU A 52 -5.95 1.32 -9.49
CA LEU A 52 -6.45 2.10 -8.36
C LEU A 52 -7.49 3.11 -8.80
N ARG A 53 -8.71 2.98 -8.28
CA ARG A 53 -9.76 4.00 -8.45
C ARG A 53 -9.57 5.11 -7.42
N VAL A 54 -9.45 6.33 -7.92
CA VAL A 54 -9.28 7.53 -7.10
C VAL A 54 -10.48 8.45 -7.29
N ALA A 55 -11.05 8.90 -6.18
CA ALA A 55 -12.11 9.90 -6.14
C ALA A 55 -11.71 10.98 -5.13
N ASP A 56 -11.66 12.23 -5.58
CA ASP A 56 -11.31 13.40 -4.76
C ASP A 56 -9.96 13.25 -4.03
N GLY A 57 -8.99 12.65 -4.73
CA GLY A 57 -7.65 12.38 -4.19
C GLY A 57 -7.57 11.25 -3.17
N ILE A 58 -8.67 10.55 -2.90
CA ILE A 58 -8.74 9.43 -1.95
C ILE A 58 -8.96 8.13 -2.72
N PHE A 59 -8.42 7.03 -2.19
CA PHE A 59 -8.72 5.67 -2.66
C PHE A 59 -9.09 4.76 -1.50
N SER A 60 -9.71 3.62 -1.83
CA SER A 60 -9.92 2.50 -0.92
C SER A 60 -9.60 1.22 -1.68
N GLU A 61 -8.81 0.33 -1.09
CA GLU A 61 -8.38 -0.91 -1.75
C GLU A 61 -8.27 -2.05 -0.73
N THR A 62 -8.52 -3.29 -1.18
CA THR A 62 -8.31 -4.48 -0.35
C THR A 62 -7.02 -5.16 -0.78
N LEU A 63 -6.02 -5.15 0.11
CA LEU A 63 -4.74 -5.80 -0.09
C LEU A 63 -4.79 -7.28 0.32
N GLY A 64 -3.95 -8.07 -0.33
CA GLY A 64 -3.89 -9.52 -0.13
C GLY A 64 -4.89 -10.27 -1.00
N THR A 65 -4.37 -11.22 -1.78
CA THR A 65 -5.18 -12.13 -2.60
C THR A 65 -4.79 -13.58 -2.34
N ASP A 66 -5.53 -14.52 -2.90
CA ASP A 66 -5.18 -15.93 -2.82
C ASP A 66 -3.86 -16.29 -3.52
N THR A 67 -3.49 -15.51 -4.53
CA THR A 67 -2.26 -15.66 -5.31
C THR A 67 -1.11 -14.78 -4.81
N ASN A 68 -1.41 -13.77 -4.00
CA ASN A 68 -0.44 -12.88 -3.36
C ASN A 68 -0.90 -12.54 -1.93
N PRO A 69 -0.88 -13.51 -1.01
CA PRO A 69 -1.36 -13.31 0.36
C PRO A 69 -0.43 -12.37 1.13
N ILE A 70 -1.00 -11.61 2.06
CA ILE A 70 -0.19 -10.82 3.00
C ILE A 70 0.49 -11.80 3.99
N PRO A 71 1.81 -11.67 4.22
CA PRO A 71 2.50 -12.48 5.22
C PRO A 71 1.91 -12.29 6.61
N SER A 72 1.78 -13.37 7.38
CA SER A 72 1.26 -13.32 8.76
C SER A 72 2.08 -12.43 9.70
N SER A 73 3.37 -12.24 9.40
CA SER A 73 4.23 -11.30 10.14
C SER A 73 3.72 -9.85 10.11
N VAL A 74 2.90 -9.47 9.12
CA VAL A 74 2.28 -8.14 9.08
C VAL A 74 1.30 -7.97 10.24
N SER A 75 0.50 -8.99 10.58
CA SER A 75 -0.46 -8.91 11.69
C SER A 75 0.18 -8.87 13.09
N GLU A 76 1.48 -9.13 13.19
CA GLU A 76 2.23 -9.05 14.45
C GLU A 76 2.69 -7.61 14.75
N LEU A 77 2.61 -6.71 13.77
CA LEU A 77 3.04 -5.32 13.88
C LEU A 77 1.92 -4.42 14.42
N ASP A 78 2.29 -3.40 15.20
CA ASP A 78 1.34 -2.39 15.70
C ASP A 78 0.93 -1.40 14.61
N THR A 79 1.90 -0.98 13.82
CA THR A 79 1.75 -0.02 12.74
C THR A 79 2.57 -0.48 11.55
N ILE A 80 2.00 -0.30 10.36
CA ILE A 80 2.67 -0.51 9.08
C ILE A 80 2.63 0.77 8.25
N TRP A 81 3.49 0.83 7.24
CA TRP A 81 3.52 1.92 6.28
C TRP A 81 3.04 1.42 4.92
N ILE A 82 2.11 2.16 4.33
CA ILE A 82 1.61 1.93 2.99
C ILE A 82 2.33 2.92 2.06
N VAL A 83 2.97 2.38 1.03
CA VAL A 83 3.65 3.14 -0.01
C VAL A 83 2.91 2.90 -1.32
N VAL A 84 2.31 3.94 -1.89
CA VAL A 84 1.65 3.90 -3.20
C VAL A 84 2.56 4.62 -4.20
N VAL A 85 2.98 3.92 -5.25
CA VAL A 85 3.84 4.47 -6.31
C VAL A 85 3.14 4.32 -7.63
N ASP A 86 3.03 5.40 -8.39
CA ASP A 86 2.57 5.35 -9.77
C ASP A 86 3.55 4.55 -10.65
N LEU A 87 3.05 3.67 -11.52
CA LEU A 87 3.93 2.85 -12.35
C LEU A 87 4.62 3.65 -13.46
N PHE A 88 4.03 4.78 -13.87
CA PHE A 88 4.47 5.55 -15.03
C PHE A 88 5.14 6.90 -14.70
N SER A 89 5.20 7.28 -13.42
CA SER A 89 5.82 8.54 -12.98
C SER A 89 6.51 8.40 -11.62
N SER A 90 7.05 9.51 -11.11
CA SER A 90 7.66 9.58 -9.77
C SER A 90 6.66 9.93 -8.67
N LEU A 91 5.37 10.06 -9.00
CA LEU A 91 4.32 10.37 -8.03
C LEU A 91 4.17 9.22 -7.03
N HIS A 92 4.13 9.57 -5.75
CA HIS A 92 3.98 8.61 -4.67
C HIS A 92 3.25 9.23 -3.48
N SER A 93 2.61 8.37 -2.69
CA SER A 93 2.05 8.73 -1.39
C SER A 93 2.48 7.70 -0.35
N VAL A 94 2.63 8.18 0.89
CA VAL A 94 3.07 7.37 2.02
C VAL A 94 2.26 7.77 3.25
N PHE A 95 1.72 6.78 3.93
CA PHE A 95 0.95 6.96 5.15
C PHE A 95 1.05 5.71 6.02
N ASP A 96 0.86 5.87 7.32
CA ASP A 96 0.81 4.77 8.28
C ASP A 96 -0.61 4.22 8.46
N VAL A 97 -0.69 2.94 8.82
CA VAL A 97 -1.92 2.24 9.20
C VAL A 97 -1.67 1.54 10.51
N SER A 98 -2.43 1.91 11.54
CA SER A 98 -2.45 1.19 12.81
C SER A 98 -3.27 -0.09 12.65
N LEU A 99 -2.66 -1.23 12.93
CA LEU A 99 -3.32 -2.53 12.79
C LEU A 99 -4.19 -2.91 13.99
N GLY A 100 -4.08 -2.16 15.10
CA GLY A 100 -4.88 -2.32 16.30
C GLY A 100 -4.77 -3.74 16.85
N LYS A 101 -3.85 -3.97 17.80
CA LYS A 101 -3.90 -5.19 18.60
C LYS A 101 -5.23 -5.20 19.36
N SER A 102 -6.18 -6.03 18.91
CA SER A 102 -7.38 -6.35 19.70
C SER A 102 -6.98 -7.13 20.95
#